data_AF-A0A1Q8IXY5-F1
#
_entry.id   AF-A0A1Q8IXY5-F1
#
_cell.length_a   1.000
_cell.length_b   1.000
_cell.length_c   1.000
_cell.angle_alpha   90.00
_cell.angle_beta   90.00
_cell.angle_gamma   90.00
#
_symmetry.space_group_name_H-M   'P 1'
#
loop_
_entity.id
_entity.type
_entity.pdbx_description
1 polymer ?
#
loop_
_entity_poly.entity_id
_entity_poly.type
_entity_poly.pdbx_seq_one_letter_code
_entity_poly.pdbx_strand_id
1 'polypeptide(L)'
;MKEDKVGLLLRAPGWKGALAREVLLTAIYITAVYLPSVLPWISTYYQAVAMSDAQKAQHHGIVLFFRAFLIFVVAMEMISAVLRFIGNKREQ
;
A
#
# COMPACT_ATOMS: atom_id res chain seq x y z
N MET A 1 -1.64 20.84 -17.70
CA MET A 1 -1.14 20.43 -16.38
C MET A 1 0.18 19.71 -16.58
N LYS A 2 1.27 20.12 -15.91
CA LYS A 2 2.51 19.32 -15.90
C LYS A 2 2.15 17.96 -15.32
N GLU A 3 2.34 16.90 -16.08
CA GLU A 3 2.14 15.56 -15.56
C GLU A 3 3.14 15.31 -14.43
N ASP A 4 2.61 14.91 -13.28
CA ASP A 4 3.41 14.63 -12.10
C ASP A 4 4.30 13.40 -12.38
N LYS A 5 5.60 13.54 -12.10
CA LYS A 5 6.62 12.51 -12.41
C LYS A 5 6.30 11.18 -11.73
N VAL A 6 5.69 11.24 -10.54
CA VAL A 6 5.25 10.06 -9.79
C VAL A 6 4.08 9.37 -10.50
N GLY A 7 3.09 10.13 -10.96
CA GLY A 7 1.96 9.59 -11.73
C GLY A 7 2.39 8.93 -13.04
N LEU A 8 3.38 9.51 -13.72
CA LEU A 8 4.01 8.90 -14.90
C LEU A 8 4.74 7.60 -14.57
N LEU A 9 5.48 7.55 -13.45
CA LEU A 9 6.21 6.36 -13.01
C LEU A 9 5.26 5.21 -12.65
N LEU A 10 4.15 5.51 -11.97
CA LEU A 10 3.13 4.52 -11.57
C LEU A 10 2.37 3.94 -12.76
N ARG A 11 2.23 4.70 -13.85
CA ARG A 11 1.58 4.27 -15.09
C ARG A 11 2.53 3.60 -16.08
N ALA A 12 3.84 3.58 -15.78
CA ALA A 12 4.83 3.02 -16.69
C ALA A 12 4.60 1.51 -16.90
N PRO A 13 4.58 1.02 -18.15
CA PRO A 13 4.49 -0.42 -18.42
C PRO A 13 5.81 -1.13 -18.06
N GLY A 14 5.72 -2.44 -17.80
CA GLY A 14 6.86 -3.28 -17.47
C GLY A 14 7.29 -3.22 -15.99
N TRP A 15 8.52 -3.67 -15.73
CA TRP A 15 9.01 -3.91 -14.36
C TRP A 15 9.21 -2.64 -13.53
N LYS A 16 9.54 -1.51 -14.16
CA LYS A 16 9.78 -0.23 -13.48
C LYS A 16 8.52 0.33 -12.83
N GLY A 17 7.38 0.30 -13.53
CA GLY A 17 6.11 0.75 -12.98
C GLY A 17 5.51 -0.25 -12.00
N ALA A 18 5.75 -1.55 -12.17
CA ALA A 18 5.42 -2.56 -11.15
C ALA A 18 6.17 -2.29 -9.83
N LEU A 19 7.49 -2.09 -9.89
CA LEU A 19 8.29 -1.76 -8.71
C LEU A 19 7.83 -0.47 -8.03
N ALA A 20 7.55 0.58 -8.80
CA ALA A 20 7.05 1.85 -8.25
C ALA A 20 5.72 1.69 -7.50
N ARG A 21 4.79 0.88 -8.04
CA ARG A 21 3.51 0.58 -7.41
C ARG A 21 3.68 -0.26 -6.13
N GLU A 22 4.53 -1.28 -6.17
CA GLU A 22 4.87 -2.11 -5.01
C GLU A 22 5.52 -1.32 -3.87
N VAL A 23 6.46 -0.43 -4.19
CA VAL A 23 7.09 0.46 -3.20
C VAL A 23 6.04 1.39 -2.58
N LEU A 24 5.15 1.98 -3.38
CA LEU A 24 4.08 2.84 -2.88
C LEU A 24 3.10 2.07 -1.97
N LEU A 25 2.68 0.87 -2.37
CA LEU A 25 1.82 0.00 -1.58
C LEU A 25 2.47 -0.41 -0.26
N THR A 26 3.76 -0.75 -0.30
CA THR A 26 4.54 -1.06 0.89
C THR A 26 4.62 0.13 1.83
N ALA A 27 4.85 1.34 1.31
CA ALA A 27 4.85 2.56 2.11
C ALA A 27 3.48 2.86 2.74
N ILE A 28 2.39 2.68 1.99
CA ILE A 28 1.02 2.80 2.50
C ILE A 28 0.77 1.75 3.58
N TYR A 29 1.22 0.52 3.40
CA TYR A 29 1.06 -0.55 4.38
C TYR A 29 1.83 -0.28 5.66
N ILE A 30 3.11 0.11 5.58
CA ILE A 30 3.91 0.51 6.74
C ILE A 30 3.19 1.64 7.47
N THR A 31 2.70 2.65 6.74
CA THR A 31 1.94 3.74 7.34
C THR A 31 0.67 3.21 8.01
N ALA A 32 -0.15 2.41 7.34
CA ALA A 32 -1.40 1.89 7.90
C ALA A 32 -1.20 0.95 9.11
N VAL A 33 -0.07 0.24 9.20
CA VAL A 33 0.26 -0.67 10.30
C VAL A 33 0.85 0.09 11.48
N TYR A 34 1.79 1.00 11.23
CA TYR A 34 2.54 1.67 12.29
C TYR A 34 1.91 2.99 12.74
N LEU A 35 1.21 3.72 11.86
CA LEU A 35 0.53 4.98 12.23
C LEU A 35 -0.47 4.78 13.38
N PRO A 36 -1.30 3.71 13.42
CA PRO A 36 -2.16 3.45 14.56
C PRO A 36 -1.44 3.06 15.86
N SER A 37 -0.17 2.63 15.78
CA SER A 37 0.68 2.38 16.96
C SER A 37 1.38 3.66 17.43
N VAL A 38 1.68 4.57 16.50
CA VAL A 38 2.25 5.89 16.77
C VAL A 38 1.22 6.85 17.34
N LEU A 39 -0.05 6.77 16.91
CA LEU A 39 -1.13 7.67 17.37
C LEU A 39 -1.41 7.57 18.88
N PRO A 40 -1.51 6.39 19.52
CA PRO A 40 -1.61 6.27 20.97
C PRO A 40 -0.38 6.81 21.70
N TRP A 41 0.82 6.62 21.14
CA TRP A 41 2.05 7.16 21.72
C TRP A 41 2.04 8.71 21.67
N ILE A 42 1.68 9.31 20.54
CA ILE A 42 1.51 10.77 20.40
C ILE A 42 0.39 11.29 21.31
N SER A 43 -0.75 10.59 21.37
CA SER A 43 -1.86 10.92 22.27
C SER A 43 -1.42 10.94 23.73
N THR A 44 -0.63 9.94 24.15
CA THR A 44 -0.17 9.81 25.54
C THR A 44 0.87 10.86 25.92
N TYR A 45 1.82 11.17 25.03
CA TYR A 45 2.95 12.06 25.34
C TYR A 45 2.73 13.53 24.96
N TYR A 46 1.92 13.80 23.94
CA TYR A 46 1.67 15.15 23.42
C TYR A 46 0.23 15.63 23.65
N GLN A 47 -0.66 14.81 24.22
CA GLN A 47 -2.10 15.10 24.42
C GLN A 47 -2.84 15.58 23.15
N ALA A 48 -2.26 15.35 21.97
CA ALA A 48 -2.71 15.97 20.72
C ALA A 48 -3.98 15.33 20.14
N VAL A 49 -4.37 14.13 20.61
CA VAL A 49 -5.49 13.36 20.06
C VAL A 49 -6.21 12.62 21.20
N ALA A 50 -7.48 12.91 21.46
CA ALA A 50 -8.29 12.14 22.40
C ALA A 50 -8.82 10.88 21.69
N MET A 51 -8.31 9.70 22.06
CA MET A 51 -8.81 8.41 21.57
C MET A 51 -9.58 7.67 22.67
N SER A 52 -10.77 7.15 22.34
CA SER A 52 -11.52 6.29 23.26
C SER A 52 -10.95 4.86 23.27
N ASP A 53 -11.16 4.11 24.36
CA ASP A 53 -10.63 2.74 24.48
C ASP A 53 -11.27 1.77 23.47
N ALA A 54 -12.46 2.06 22.96
CA ALA A 54 -13.07 1.32 21.85
C ALA A 54 -12.30 1.50 20.53
N GLN A 55 -11.74 2.69 20.27
CA GLN A 55 -10.90 2.95 19.09
C GLN A 55 -9.54 2.25 19.20
N LYS A 56 -8.99 2.11 20.41
CA LYS A 56 -7.78 1.31 20.65
C LYS A 56 -8.05 -0.19 20.43
N ALA A 57 -9.23 -0.68 20.79
CA ALA A 57 -9.59 -2.10 20.64
C ALA A 57 -9.84 -2.52 19.17
N GLN A 58 -10.43 -1.65 18.34
CA GLN A 58 -10.65 -1.94 16.91
C GLN A 58 -9.39 -1.87 16.03
N HIS A 59 -8.26 -1.44 16.59
CA HIS A 59 -6.95 -1.38 15.93
C HIS A 59 -6.59 -2.67 15.16
N HIS A 60 -6.87 -3.83 15.76
CA HIS A 60 -6.47 -5.10 15.17
C HIS A 60 -7.20 -5.41 13.86
N GLY A 61 -8.48 -5.03 13.75
CA GLY A 61 -9.28 -5.25 12.54
C GLY A 61 -8.79 -4.43 11.35
N ILE A 62 -8.39 -3.18 11.59
CA ILE A 62 -7.85 -2.29 10.54
C ILE A 62 -6.56 -2.85 9.98
N VAL A 63 -5.63 -3.27 10.84
CA VAL A 63 -4.36 -3.86 10.40
C VAL A 63 -4.58 -5.14 9.58
N LEU A 64 -5.53 -5.98 10.00
CA LEU A 64 -5.87 -7.22 9.29
C LEU A 64 -6.45 -6.95 7.89
N PHE A 65 -7.33 -5.96 7.76
CA PHE A 65 -7.86 -5.52 6.47
C PHE A 65 -6.75 -5.03 5.54
N PHE A 66 -5.84 -4.17 6.02
CA PHE A 66 -4.73 -3.67 5.21
C PHE A 66 -3.74 -4.77 4.81
N ARG A 67 -3.50 -5.77 5.66
CA ARG A 67 -2.70 -6.96 5.31
C ARG A 67 -3.34 -7.75 4.17
N ALA A 68 -4.64 -8.03 4.28
CA ALA A 68 -5.36 -8.75 3.23
C ALA A 68 -5.38 -7.97 1.92
N PHE A 69 -5.57 -6.65 1.97
CA PHE A 69 -5.52 -5.77 0.82
C PHE A 69 -4.15 -5.78 0.14
N LEU A 70 -3.05 -5.67 0.89
CA LEU A 70 -1.69 -5.73 0.34
C LEU A 70 -1.46 -7.06 -0.40
N ILE A 71 -1.80 -8.20 0.23
CA ILE A 71 -1.66 -9.53 -0.38
C ILE A 71 -2.45 -9.60 -1.70
N PHE A 72 -3.68 -9.08 -1.71
CA PHE A 72 -4.50 -9.03 -2.90
C PHE A 72 -3.86 -8.21 -4.02
N VAL A 73 -3.30 -7.03 -3.72
CA VAL A 73 -2.68 -6.19 -4.75
C VAL A 73 -1.39 -6.83 -5.31
N VAL A 74 -0.56 -7.42 -4.45
CA VAL A 74 0.64 -8.17 -4.89
C VAL A 74 0.23 -9.34 -5.81
N ALA A 75 -0.84 -10.06 -5.47
CA ALA A 75 -1.36 -11.13 -6.32
C ALA A 75 -1.83 -10.61 -7.69
N MET A 76 -2.51 -9.46 -7.72
CA MET A 76 -2.96 -8.83 -8.97
C MET A 76 -1.78 -8.34 -9.85
N GLU A 77 -0.72 -7.80 -9.25
CA GLU A 77 0.50 -7.44 -9.99
C GLU A 77 1.23 -8.69 -10.53
N MET A 78 1.30 -9.78 -9.75
CA MET A 78 1.84 -11.06 -10.23
C MET A 78 1.04 -11.60 -11.42
N ILE A 79 -0.29 -11.61 -11.35
CA ILE A 79 -1.15 -12.02 -12.47
C ILE A 79 -0.91 -11.12 -13.68
N SER A 80 -0.84 -9.80 -13.48
CA SER A 80 -0.58 -8.84 -14.56
C SER A 80 0.80 -9.07 -15.21
N ALA A 81 1.82 -9.40 -14.41
CA ALA A 81 3.15 -9.73 -14.91
C ALA A 81 3.14 -11.04 -15.72
N VAL A 82 2.46 -12.08 -15.24
CA VAL A 82 2.30 -13.37 -15.94
C VAL A 82 1.54 -13.19 -17.26
N LEU A 83 0.43 -12.45 -17.26
CA LEU A 83 -0.34 -12.18 -18.47
C LEU A 83 0.48 -11.43 -19.52
N ARG A 84 1.26 -10.42 -19.11
CA ARG A 84 2.18 -9.71 -20.02
C ARG A 84 3.29 -10.63 -20.55
N PHE A 85 3.83 -11.51 -19.72
CA PHE A 85 4.83 -12.48 -20.14
C PHE A 85 4.28 -13.46 -21.18
N ILE A 86 3.06 -13.98 -20.98
CA ILE A 86 2.38 -14.86 -21.94
C ILE A 86 2.02 -14.09 -23.23
N GLY A 87 1.54 -12.85 -23.10
CA GLY A 87 1.21 -11.98 -24.24
C GLY A 87 2.42 -11.70 -25.14
N ASN A 88 3.57 -11.33 -24.56
CA ASN A 88 4.81 -11.11 -25.31
C ASN A 88 5.33 -12.37 -26.03
N LYS A 89 5.05 -13.57 -25.49
CA LYS A 89 5.42 -14.83 -26.16
C LYS A 89 4.54 -15.18 -27.36
N ARG A 90 3.37 -14.55 -27.52
CA ARG A 90 2.49 -14.76 -28.68
C ARG A 90 2.82 -13.87 -29.89
N GLU A 91 3.59 -12.80 -29.67
CA GLU A 91 4.01 -11.87 -30.72
C GLU A 91 5.43 -12.16 -31.28
N GLN A 92 6.12 -13.17 -30.74
CA GLN A 92 7.38 -13.72 -31.28
C GLN A 92 7.12 -15.05 -31.99
#